data_AF-A0A183UX48-F1
#
_entry.id   AF-A0A183UX48-F1
#
_cell.length_a   1.000
_cell.length_b   1.000
_cell.length_c   1.000
_cell.angle_alpha   90.00
_cell.angle_beta   90.00
_cell.angle_gamma   90.00
#
_symmetry.space_group_name_H-M   'P 1'
#
loop_
_entity.id
_entity.type
_entity.pdbx_description
1 polymer ?
#
loop_
_entity_poly.entity_id
_entity_poly.type
_entity_poly.pdbx_seq_one_letter_code
_entity_poly.pdbx_strand_id
1 'polypeptide(L)'
;YAGRNIRFVIYTGDIDAKPQEILSKARSRFDISVDEQNLHFVYLRTRRWLEANNYAHLTLALQSLAALIVGIEALCSVNPEVFIDTMGYPFTLPLFRLS
;
A
#
# COMPACT_ATOMS: atom_id res chain seq x y z
N TYR A 1 3.50 -12.54 23.41
CA TYR A 1 3.60 -11.40 22.46
C TYR A 1 3.63 -10.01 23.12
N ALA A 2 3.50 -9.88 24.44
CA ALA A 2 3.38 -8.59 25.16
C ALA A 2 4.67 -7.76 25.33
N GLY A 3 5.61 -7.80 24.37
CA GLY A 3 6.89 -7.10 24.45
C GLY A 3 7.50 -6.69 23.11
N ARG A 4 6.77 -6.84 21.99
CA ARG A 4 7.23 -6.37 20.67
C ARG A 4 6.60 -5.00 20.39
N ASN A 5 7.45 -4.01 20.09
CA ASN A 5 7.04 -2.75 19.51
C ASN A 5 6.62 -3.00 18.06
N ILE A 6 5.33 -3.27 17.85
CA ILE A 6 4.75 -3.54 16.53
C ILE A 6 4.49 -2.20 15.85
N ARG A 7 5.12 -2.00 14.69
CA ARG A 7 4.89 -0.82 13.85
C ARG A 7 4.07 -1.23 12.64
N PHE A 8 3.02 -0.46 12.37
CA PHE A 8 2.14 -0.66 11.23
C PHE A 8 2.52 0.33 10.13
N VAL A 9 2.71 -0.19 8.91
CA VAL A 9 3.05 0.62 7.75
C VAL A 9 1.89 0.56 6.77
N ILE A 10 1.34 1.71 6.42
CA ILE A 10 0.27 1.85 5.43
C ILE A 10 0.89 2.41 4.16
N TYR A 11 0.92 1.60 3.11
CA TYR A 11 1.22 2.07 1.77
C TYR A 11 -0.05 2.66 1.14
N THR A 12 -0.01 3.93 0.74
CA THR A 12 -1.15 4.60 0.12
C THR A 12 -0.74 5.33 -1.15
N GLY A 13 -1.61 5.29 -2.17
CA GLY A 13 -1.47 6.10 -3.38
C GLY A 13 -2.15 7.46 -3.29
N ASP A 14 -2.81 7.77 -2.17
CA ASP A 14 -3.56 9.01 -1.97
C ASP A 14 -2.60 10.12 -1.52
N ILE A 15 -1.70 10.54 -2.41
CA ILE A 15 -0.61 11.49 -2.16
C ILE A 15 -1.08 12.86 -1.64
N ASP A 16 -2.33 13.23 -1.90
CA ASP A 16 -2.91 14.51 -1.50
C ASP A 16 -3.63 14.43 -0.14
N ALA A 17 -3.81 13.23 0.43
CA ALA A 17 -4.52 13.03 1.68
C ALA A 17 -3.56 12.97 2.87
N LYS A 18 -3.85 13.75 3.92
CA LYS A 18 -3.07 13.70 5.17
C LYS A 18 -3.44 12.46 5.98
N PRO A 19 -2.51 11.91 6.80
CA PRO A 19 -2.79 10.76 7.67
C PRO A 19 -4.05 10.94 8.54
N GLN A 20 -4.21 12.13 9.11
CA GLN A 20 -5.35 12.50 9.96
C GLN A 20 -6.69 12.44 9.21
N GLU A 21 -6.70 12.81 7.93
CA GLU A 21 -7.91 12.75 7.09
C GLU A 21 -8.28 11.29 6.78
N ILE A 22 -7.28 10.45 6.51
CA ILE A 22 -7.47 9.01 6.29
C ILE A 22 -8.03 8.35 7.55
N LEU A 23 -7.44 8.64 8.71
CA LEU A 23 -7.88 8.11 10.00
C LEU A 23 -9.27 8.61 10.41
N SER A 24 -9.56 9.90 10.19
CA SER A 24 -10.88 10.47 10.43
C SER A 24 -11.96 9.79 9.57
N LYS A 25 -11.67 9.54 8.29
CA LYS A 25 -12.57 8.78 7.41
C LYS A 25 -12.76 7.34 7.91
N ALA A 26 -11.69 6.67 8.32
CA ALA A 26 -11.77 5.31 8.86
C ALA A 26 -12.63 5.26 10.13
N ARG A 27 -12.44 6.21 11.06
CA ARG A 27 -13.26 6.34 12.27
C ARG A 27 -14.72 6.61 11.94
N SER A 28 -15.00 7.56 11.04
CA SER A 28 -16.39 7.86 10.65
C SER A 28 -17.08 6.71 9.94
N ARG A 29 -16.34 5.86 9.21
CA ARG A 29 -16.93 4.79 8.41
C ARG A 29 -17.07 3.47 9.17
N PHE A 30 -16.15 3.18 10.08
CA PHE A 30 -16.06 1.89 10.76
C PHE A 30 -16.14 1.99 12.28
N ASP A 31 -16.18 3.21 12.84
CA ASP A 31 -16.17 3.49 14.29
C ASP A 31 -14.94 2.91 15.02
N ILE A 32 -13.80 2.91 14.34
CA ILE A 32 -12.53 2.40 14.87
C ILE A 32 -11.60 3.57 15.21
N SER A 33 -11.06 3.56 16.43
CA SER A 33 -9.95 4.44 16.83
C SER A 33 -8.63 3.69 16.72
N VAL A 34 -7.66 4.26 15.99
CA VAL A 34 -6.33 3.68 15.77
C VAL A 34 -5.29 4.54 16.49
N ASP A 35 -4.32 3.91 17.15
CA ASP A 35 -3.19 4.61 17.76
C ASP A 35 -2.22 5.10 16.69
N GLU A 36 -2.08 6.42 16.59
CA GLU A 36 -1.23 7.09 15.60
C GLU A 36 0.26 6.90 15.86
N GLN A 37 0.67 6.61 17.10
CA GLN A 37 2.10 6.55 17.48
C GLN A 37 2.85 5.40 16.81
N ASN A 38 2.14 4.31 16.51
CA ASN A 38 2.71 3.10 15.91
C ASN A 38 2.44 3.00 14.41
N LEU A 39 1.89 4.05 13.79
CA LEU A 39 1.44 4.05 12.40
C LEU A 39 2.36 4.90 11.52
N HIS A 40 2.82 4.34 10.41
CA HIS A 40 3.65 5.03 9.44
C HIS A 40 3.00 4.98 8.05
N PHE A 41 2.86 6.13 7.41
CA PHE A 41 2.28 6.22 6.07
C PHE A 41 3.40 6.36 5.03
N VAL A 42 3.39 5.48 4.05
CA VAL A 42 4.29 5.50 2.88
C VAL A 42 3.46 5.84 1.65
N TYR A 43 3.80 6.96 1.01
CA TYR A 43 3.06 7.46 -0.14
C TYR A 43 3.69 6.97 -1.45
N LEU A 44 2.99 6.08 -2.15
CA LEU A 44 3.43 5.48 -3.40
C LEU A 44 3.05 6.37 -4.58
N ARG A 45 4.03 6.82 -5.36
CA ARG A 45 3.82 7.72 -6.51
C ARG A 45 3.50 6.96 -7.79
N THR A 46 3.89 5.69 -7.87
CA THR A 46 3.67 4.87 -9.06
C THR A 46 2.26 4.26 -9.13
N ARG A 47 1.43 4.41 -8.07
CA ARG A 47 0.05 3.87 -8.02
C ARG A 47 -0.82 4.24 -9.23
N ARG A 48 -0.65 5.44 -9.77
CA ARG A 48 -1.36 5.90 -10.99
C ARG A 48 -1.18 4.97 -12.19
N TRP A 49 -0.06 4.25 -12.28
CA TRP A 49 0.23 3.33 -13.39
C TRP A 49 -0.65 2.08 -13.36
N LEU A 50 -1.31 1.79 -12.23
CA LEU A 50 -2.21 0.65 -12.07
C LEU A 50 -3.59 0.91 -12.69
N GLU A 51 -3.90 2.16 -13.00
CA GLU A 51 -5.18 2.53 -13.60
C GLU A 51 -5.29 1.97 -15.03
N ALA A 52 -6.31 1.13 -15.25
CA ALA A 52 -6.56 0.46 -16.53
C ALA A 52 -6.67 1.44 -17.70
N ASN A 53 -7.20 2.64 -17.42
CA ASN A 53 -7.40 3.70 -18.41
C ASN A 53 -6.08 4.20 -19.05
N ASN A 54 -4.92 3.89 -18.46
CA ASN A 54 -3.63 4.21 -19.04
C ASN A 54 -3.24 3.30 -20.21
N TYR A 55 -3.97 2.19 -20.43
CA TYR A 55 -3.60 1.15 -21.38
C TYR A 55 -4.74 0.84 -22.34
N ALA A 56 -4.69 1.41 -23.55
CA ALA A 56 -5.68 1.17 -24.61
C ALA A 56 -5.64 -0.28 -25.17
N HIS A 57 -4.48 -0.94 -25.07
CA HIS A 57 -4.27 -2.34 -25.48
C HIS A 57 -3.37 -3.04 -24.46
N LEU A 58 -3.43 -4.38 -24.38
CA LEU A 58 -2.61 -5.20 -23.47
C LEU A 58 -2.76 -4.85 -21.98
N THR A 59 -3.94 -4.34 -21.59
CA THR A 59 -4.23 -3.80 -20.25
C THR A 59 -3.80 -4.75 -19.13
N LEU A 60 -4.14 -6.05 -19.19
CA LEU A 60 -3.78 -7.01 -18.14
C LEU A 60 -2.26 -7.20 -18.00
N ALA A 61 -1.52 -7.26 -19.11
CA ALA A 61 -0.07 -7.43 -19.09
C ALA A 61 0.64 -6.17 -18.57
N LEU A 62 0.21 -4.99 -19.03
CA LEU A 62 0.79 -3.72 -18.61
C LEU A 62 0.44 -3.37 -17.16
N GLN A 63 -0.78 -3.66 -16.71
CA GLN A 63 -1.16 -3.54 -15.30
C GLN A 63 -0.36 -4.50 -14.41
N SER A 64 -0.10 -5.73 -14.89
CA SER A 64 0.74 -6.69 -14.18
C SER A 64 2.17 -6.18 -13.99
N LEU A 65 2.73 -5.54 -15.03
CA LEU A 65 4.04 -4.89 -14.94
C LEU A 65 4.01 -3.67 -14.01
N ALA A 66 2.96 -2.85 -14.06
CA ALA A 66 2.78 -1.72 -13.16
C ALA A 66 2.69 -2.17 -11.69
N ALA A 67 2.03 -3.31 -11.41
CA ALA A 67 1.96 -3.91 -10.08
C ALA A 67 3.35 -4.27 -9.53
N LEU A 68 4.24 -4.80 -10.38
CA LEU A 68 5.62 -5.07 -9.99
C LEU A 68 6.36 -3.77 -9.64
N ILE A 69 6.25 -2.74 -10.48
CA ILE A 69 6.92 -1.44 -10.26
C ILE A 69 6.48 -0.83 -8.92
N VAL A 70 5.18 -0.84 -8.65
CA VAL A 70 4.60 -0.31 -7.40
C VAL A 70 5.04 -1.13 -6.19
N GLY A 71 5.06 -2.47 -6.33
CA GLY A 71 5.57 -3.35 -5.29
C GLY A 71 7.04 -3.10 -4.98
N ILE A 72 7.87 -2.87 -6.00
CA ILE A 72 9.29 -2.53 -5.84
C ILE A 72 9.44 -1.17 -5.13
N GLU A 73 8.67 -0.15 -5.52
CA GLU A 73 8.66 1.15 -4.82
C GLU A 73 8.33 0.98 -3.32
N ALA A 74 7.33 0.15 -3.01
CA ALA A 74 6.93 -0.14 -1.65
C ALA A 74 8.03 -0.86 -0.86
N LEU A 75 8.64 -1.91 -1.44
CA LEU A 75 9.75 -2.67 -0.83
C LEU A 75 10.98 -1.80 -0.57
N CYS A 76 11.37 -0.99 -1.56
CA CYS A 76 12.51 -0.07 -1.42
C CYS A 76 12.26 1.01 -0.37
N SER A 77 11.00 1.39 -0.14
CA SER A 77 10.63 2.37 0.88
C SER A 77 10.71 1.76 2.28
N VAL A 78 10.00 0.65 2.49
CA VAL A 78 10.04 -0.12 3.74
C VAL A 78 9.86 -1.59 3.39
N ASN A 79 10.70 -2.47 3.95
CA ASN A 79 10.53 -3.91 3.84
C ASN A 79 9.87 -4.45 5.12
N PRO A 80 8.56 -4.79 5.12
CA PRO A 80 7.86 -5.27 6.29
C PRO A 80 8.06 -6.78 6.49
N GLU A 81 8.09 -7.22 7.76
CA GLU A 81 8.13 -8.66 8.08
C GLU A 81 6.85 -9.40 7.66
N VAL A 82 5.70 -8.71 7.72
CA VAL A 82 4.39 -9.24 7.31
C VAL A 82 3.76 -8.24 6.36
N PHE A 83 3.56 -8.66 5.12
CA PHE A 83 2.91 -7.87 4.09
C PHE A 83 1.47 -8.35 3.84
N ILE A 84 0.53 -7.41 3.76
CA ILE A 84 -0.88 -7.67 3.49
C ILE A 84 -1.27 -6.84 2.26
N ASP A 85 -1.62 -7.51 1.17
CA ASP A 85 -2.16 -6.84 -0.02
C ASP A 85 -3.69 -6.72 0.08
N THR A 86 -4.18 -5.48 0.11
CA THR A 86 -5.61 -5.16 0.13
C THR A 86 -6.15 -4.76 -1.24
N MET A 87 -5.27 -4.46 -2.21
CA MET A 87 -5.63 -3.93 -3.53
C MET A 87 -5.79 -5.05 -4.57
N GLY A 88 -5.27 -6.25 -4.27
CA GLY A 88 -5.48 -7.45 -5.08
C GLY A 88 -4.61 -7.51 -6.33
N TYR A 89 -3.37 -7.01 -6.26
CA TYR A 89 -2.48 -7.03 -7.41
C TYR A 89 -1.78 -8.39 -7.54
N PRO A 90 -1.72 -8.98 -8.75
CA PRO A 90 -1.30 -10.37 -8.91
C PRO A 90 0.17 -10.64 -8.56
N PHE A 91 1.04 -9.62 -8.59
CA PHE A 91 2.50 -9.78 -8.48
C PHE A 91 3.15 -9.11 -7.26
N THR A 92 2.38 -8.43 -6.42
CA THR A 92 2.89 -7.82 -5.17
C THR A 92 3.30 -8.89 -4.15
N LEU A 93 2.44 -9.88 -3.89
CA LEU A 93 2.71 -10.96 -2.94
C LEU A 93 3.95 -11.82 -3.27
N PRO A 94 4.13 -12.35 -4.50
CA PRO A 94 5.35 -13.11 -4.81
C PRO A 94 6.61 -12.23 -4.74
N LEU A 95 6.52 -10.94 -5.08
CA LEU A 95 7.66 -10.02 -4.99
C LEU A 95 8.14 -9.84 -3.55
N PHE A 96 7.22 -9.54 -2.62
CA PHE A 96 7.56 -9.37 -1.20
C PHE A 96 8.04 -10.65 -0.52
N ARG A 97 7.67 -11.83 -1.04
CA ARG A 97 8.16 -13.11 -0.53
C ARG A 97 9.61 -13.43 -0.91
N LEU A 98 10.15 -12.77 -1.94
CA LEU A 98 11.49 -13.05 -2.48
C LEU A 98 12.58 -12.10 -1.97
N SER A 99 12.18 -10.96 -1.41
CA SER A 99 13.03 -9.91 -0.83
C SER A 99 13.26 -10.10 0.66
#